data_AF-A0A6J2FRW6-F1
#
_entry.id   AF-A0A6J2FRW6-F1
#
_cell.length_a   1.000
_cell.length_b   1.000
_cell.length_c   1.000
_cell.angle_alpha   90.00
_cell.angle_beta   90.00
_cell.angle_gamma   90.00
#
_symmetry.space_group_name_H-M   'P 1'
#
loop_
_entity.id
_entity.type
_entity.pdbx_description
1 polymer ?
#
loop_
_entity_poly.entity_id
_entity_poly.type
_entity_poly.pdbx_seq_one_letter_code
_entity_poly.pdbx_strand_id
1 'polypeptide(L)'
;MHFERKVTVTFCDLSIFLHTPQLDCRAALPLTAMTTPLKDAMDTLIKIFHHYSGKEGDRYKLSKGELKELLASELTDFLSGQKDPLLVDKIMKDLDSNDDNELDFNEFVILVAALTVACNDFFEEQLKKEGF
;
A
#
# COMPACT_ATOMS: atom_id res chain seq x y z
N MET A 1 8.36 -15.48 20.83
CA MET A 1 8.58 -14.47 19.78
C MET A 1 9.09 -15.22 18.56
N HIS A 2 8.22 -15.49 17.59
CA HIS A 2 8.61 -16.15 16.34
C HIS A 2 7.67 -15.63 15.26
N PHE A 3 8.11 -14.60 14.54
CA PHE A 3 7.45 -14.14 13.33
C PHE A 3 8.21 -14.77 12.16
N GLU A 4 7.87 -16.01 11.84
CA GLU A 4 8.21 -16.62 10.55
C GLU A 4 6.94 -17.15 9.92
N ARG A 5 6.34 -16.36 9.02
CA ARG A 5 5.53 -16.88 7.93
C ARG A 5 6.05 -16.25 6.65
N LYS A 6 6.96 -17.00 6.02
CA LYS A 6 7.43 -16.76 4.65
C LYS A 6 6.21 -16.71 3.73
N VAL A 7 5.88 -15.54 3.21
CA VAL A 7 4.94 -15.39 2.10
C VAL A 7 5.70 -15.77 0.83
N THR A 8 5.84 -17.07 0.59
CA THR A 8 6.35 -17.59 -0.68
C THR A 8 5.17 -17.67 -1.64
N VAL A 9 4.82 -16.57 -2.31
CA VAL A 9 4.00 -16.65 -3.52
C VAL A 9 4.92 -17.17 -4.62
N THR A 10 4.75 -18.44 -4.94
CA THR A 10 5.51 -19.11 -6.00
C THR A 10 5.19 -18.44 -7.35
N PHE A 11 6.24 -18.20 -8.12
CA PHE A 11 6.29 -17.49 -9.40
C PHE A 11 5.54 -18.19 -10.57
N CYS A 12 4.52 -19.02 -10.31
CA CYS A 12 3.97 -19.95 -11.32
C CYS A 12 2.61 -19.59 -11.94
N ASP A 13 1.88 -18.58 -11.46
CA ASP A 13 0.55 -18.24 -12.05
C ASP A 13 0.56 -17.06 -13.04
N LEU A 14 1.73 -16.71 -13.61
CA LEU A 14 1.81 -15.73 -14.70
C LEU A 14 1.40 -16.29 -16.08
N SER A 15 1.00 -17.55 -16.16
CA SER A 15 0.68 -18.23 -17.44
C SER A 15 -0.75 -18.00 -17.95
N ILE A 16 -1.60 -17.27 -17.22
CA ILE A 16 -3.00 -17.03 -17.66
C ILE A 16 -3.09 -15.88 -18.68
N PHE A 17 -2.05 -15.06 -18.85
CA PHE A 17 -2.13 -13.83 -19.67
C PHE A 17 -1.62 -13.93 -21.13
N LEU A 18 -1.18 -15.10 -21.62
CA LEU A 18 -0.52 -15.19 -22.94
C LEU A 18 -1.12 -16.22 -23.91
N HIS A 19 -2.44 -16.39 -23.96
CA HIS A 19 -3.06 -17.03 -25.13
C HIS A 19 -4.26 -16.22 -25.61
N THR A 20 -4.03 -15.41 -26.65
CA THR A 20 -5.07 -14.87 -27.52
C THR A 20 -5.36 -15.88 -28.65
N PRO A 21 -6.64 -16.05 -29.02
CA PRO A 21 -7.00 -16.21 -30.41
C PRO A 21 -7.82 -14.99 -30.86
N GLN A 22 -7.48 -14.47 -32.04
CA GLN A 22 -8.22 -13.43 -32.75
C GLN A 22 -9.66 -13.86 -33.03
N LEU A 23 -10.63 -12.95 -32.85
CA LEU A 23 -11.90 -12.97 -33.57
C LEU A 23 -12.53 -11.55 -33.63
N ASP A 24 -13.34 -11.37 -34.67
CA ASP A 24 -13.72 -10.18 -35.43
C ASP A 24 -14.46 -8.98 -34.79
N CYS A 25 -14.59 -7.94 -35.63
CA CYS A 25 -15.06 -6.58 -35.41
C CYS A 25 -16.52 -6.38 -34.93
N ARG A 26 -16.75 -5.18 -34.35
CA ARG A 26 -18.01 -4.43 -34.10
C ARG A 26 -18.95 -4.96 -33.01
N ALA A 27 -18.81 -4.43 -31.80
CA ALA A 27 -19.80 -3.58 -31.10
C ALA A 27 -19.40 -3.39 -29.63
N ALA A 28 -19.66 -2.18 -29.13
CA ALA A 28 -19.85 -1.77 -27.73
C ALA A 28 -19.38 -2.68 -26.59
N LEU A 29 -18.49 -2.15 -25.75
CA LEU A 29 -18.65 -1.89 -24.30
C LEU A 29 -17.31 -1.32 -23.80
N PRO A 30 -17.28 -0.31 -22.90
CA PRO A 30 -16.02 0.05 -22.26
C PRO A 30 -15.62 -1.15 -21.41
N LEU A 31 -14.52 -1.80 -21.80
CA LEU A 31 -13.91 -2.90 -21.08
C LEU A 31 -13.23 -2.36 -19.81
N THR A 32 -14.00 -1.77 -18.90
CA THR A 32 -13.61 -1.81 -17.49
C THR A 32 -13.78 -3.27 -17.11
N ALA A 33 -12.67 -4.03 -17.20
CA ALA A 33 -12.60 -5.37 -16.66
C ALA A 33 -13.29 -5.36 -15.29
N MET A 34 -14.17 -6.33 -15.04
CA MET A 34 -14.85 -6.50 -13.74
C MET A 34 -13.76 -6.76 -12.68
N THR A 35 -13.20 -5.70 -12.13
CA THR A 35 -12.26 -5.75 -11.04
C THR A 35 -13.04 -5.98 -9.76
N THR A 36 -12.52 -6.85 -8.90
CA THR A 36 -13.11 -7.04 -7.58
C THR A 36 -12.72 -5.87 -6.69
N PRO A 37 -13.51 -5.50 -5.67
CA PRO A 37 -13.16 -4.39 -4.78
C PRO A 37 -11.77 -4.52 -4.16
N LEU A 38 -11.34 -5.75 -3.86
CA LEU A 38 -10.00 -6.03 -3.36
C LEU A 38 -8.91 -5.73 -4.41
N LYS A 39 -9.13 -6.15 -5.66
CA LYS A 39 -8.21 -5.84 -6.77
C LYS A 39 -8.11 -4.33 -6.97
N ASP A 40 -9.22 -3.61 -6.89
CA ASP A 40 -9.21 -2.14 -7.00
C ASP A 40 -8.45 -1.48 -5.86
N ALA A 41 -8.58 -1.98 -4.63
CA ALA A 41 -7.81 -1.51 -3.49
C ALA A 41 -6.30 -1.72 -3.69
N MET A 42 -5.90 -2.91 -4.16
CA MET A 42 -4.51 -3.20 -4.50
C MET A 42 -3.98 -2.28 -5.62
N ASP A 43 -4.75 -2.12 -6.70
CA ASP A 43 -4.41 -1.24 -7.82
C ASP A 43 -4.31 0.22 -7.34
N THR A 44 -5.14 0.63 -6.38
CA THR A 44 -5.11 1.97 -5.78
C THR A 44 -3.86 2.18 -4.91
N LEU A 45 -3.49 1.21 -4.07
CA LEU A 45 -2.27 1.28 -3.27
C LEU A 45 -1.02 1.44 -4.14
N ILE A 46 -0.92 0.67 -5.22
CA ILE A 46 0.19 0.76 -6.18
C ILE A 46 0.23 2.14 -6.83
N LYS A 47 -0.93 2.67 -7.24
CA LYS A 47 -1.03 4.01 -7.85
C LYS A 47 -0.63 5.11 -6.89
N ILE A 48 -1.05 5.03 -5.62
CA ILE A 48 -0.66 6.00 -4.58
C ILE A 48 0.85 5.98 -4.40
N PHE A 49 1.45 4.79 -4.23
CA PHE A 49 2.90 4.68 -4.09
C PHE A 49 3.63 5.37 -5.25
N HIS A 50 3.28 5.03 -6.49
CA HIS A 50 3.91 5.62 -7.68
C HIS A 50 3.51 7.07 -7.96
N HIS A 51 2.48 7.60 -7.31
CA HIS A 51 2.12 9.01 -7.41
C HIS A 51 3.08 9.88 -6.60
N TYR A 52 3.53 9.38 -5.45
CA TYR A 52 4.46 10.10 -4.57
C TYR A 52 5.93 9.74 -4.83
N SER A 53 6.23 8.52 -5.31
CA SER A 53 7.59 8.09 -5.61
C SER A 53 8.15 8.71 -6.89
N GLY A 54 9.46 8.91 -6.95
CA GLY A 54 10.16 9.36 -8.16
C GLY A 54 9.98 10.82 -8.52
N LYS A 55 9.46 11.65 -7.61
CA LYS A 55 9.60 13.11 -7.66
C LYS A 55 11.05 13.50 -7.38
N GLU A 56 11.72 12.76 -6.51
CA GLU A 56 13.12 12.94 -6.14
C GLU A 56 13.84 11.57 -6.05
N GLY A 57 15.01 11.43 -6.70
CA GLY A 57 15.82 10.21 -6.54
C GLY A 57 15.32 9.00 -7.35
N ASP A 58 15.16 7.84 -6.70
CA ASP A 58 14.74 6.58 -7.32
C ASP A 58 13.22 6.55 -7.53
N ARG A 59 12.77 6.29 -8.75
CA ARG A 59 11.34 6.20 -9.10
C ARG A 59 10.59 5.05 -8.43
N TYR A 60 11.32 4.08 -7.89
CA TYR A 60 10.76 2.90 -7.24
C TYR A 60 10.79 2.98 -5.72
N LYS A 61 11.21 4.12 -5.16
CA LYS A 61 11.25 4.32 -3.72
C LYS A 61 10.70 5.68 -3.33
N LEU A 62 10.30 5.79 -2.07
CA LEU A 62 9.91 7.04 -1.44
C LEU A 62 11.09 7.57 -0.64
N SER A 63 11.57 8.73 -1.00
CA SER A 63 12.46 9.52 -0.16
C SER A 63 11.70 10.03 1.09
N LYS A 64 12.45 10.48 2.09
CA LYS A 64 11.88 11.11 3.29
C LYS A 64 10.93 12.29 2.98
N GLY A 65 11.24 13.07 1.94
CA GLY A 65 10.40 14.20 1.52
C GLY A 65 9.07 13.74 0.93
N GLU A 66 9.11 12.73 0.05
CA GLU A 66 7.94 12.15 -0.59
C GLU A 66 7.06 11.40 0.42
N LEU A 67 7.66 10.66 1.36
CA LEU A 67 6.94 10.03 2.46
C LEU A 67 6.17 11.07 3.28
N LYS A 68 6.81 12.20 3.62
CA LYS A 68 6.14 13.28 4.35
C LYS A 68 4.93 13.82 3.61
N GLU A 69 5.04 13.99 2.29
CA GLU A 69 3.93 14.47 1.45
C GLU A 69 2.78 13.46 1.39
N LEU A 70 3.10 12.17 1.21
CA LEU A 70 2.13 11.08 1.22
C LEU A 70 1.37 11.03 2.55
N LEU A 71 2.12 11.02 3.65
CA LEU A 71 1.58 10.99 5.01
C LEU A 71 0.66 12.20 5.29
N ALA A 72 1.04 13.39 4.82
CA ALA A 72 0.28 14.62 5.02
C ALA A 72 -0.93 14.78 4.08
N SER A 73 -1.03 13.96 3.03
CA SER A 73 -2.10 14.07 2.02
C SER A 73 -3.11 12.92 2.15
N GLU A 74 -2.61 11.69 2.29
CA GLU A 74 -3.43 10.48 2.37
C GLU A 74 -3.80 10.10 3.81
N LEU A 75 -2.96 10.47 4.79
CA LEU A 75 -3.06 10.00 6.18
C LEU A 75 -3.19 11.15 7.21
N THR A 76 -3.67 12.31 6.75
CA THR A 76 -3.81 13.53 7.56
C THR A 76 -4.58 13.30 8.86
N ASP A 77 -5.68 12.55 8.80
CA ASP A 77 -6.52 12.29 9.98
C ASP A 77 -5.80 11.41 11.00
N PHE A 78 -5.00 10.43 10.54
CA PHE A 78 -4.17 9.57 11.40
C PHE A 78 -3.05 10.35 12.10
N LEU A 79 -2.49 11.36 11.43
CA LEU A 79 -1.38 12.16 11.93
C LEU A 79 -1.80 13.45 12.63
N SER A 80 -3.07 13.83 12.55
CA SER A 80 -3.63 15.06 13.15
C SER A 80 -3.39 15.16 14.66
N GLY A 81 -3.27 14.02 15.36
CA GLY A 81 -2.95 13.94 16.78
C GLY A 81 -1.46 14.08 17.12
N GLN A 82 -0.56 13.97 16.14
CA GLN A 82 0.88 13.97 16.36
C GLN A 82 1.54 15.23 15.78
N LYS A 83 1.86 16.18 16.66
CA LYS A 83 2.61 17.41 16.35
C LYS A 83 4.12 17.25 16.55
N ASP A 84 4.63 16.04 16.41
CA ASP A 84 6.06 15.78 16.57
C ASP A 84 6.78 16.04 15.23
N PRO A 85 7.67 17.05 15.13
CA PRO A 85 8.43 17.29 13.91
C PRO A 85 9.35 16.13 13.53
N LEU A 86 9.65 15.22 14.46
CA LEU A 86 10.46 14.01 14.25
C LEU A 86 9.63 12.77 13.93
N LEU A 87 8.32 12.89 13.76
CA LEU A 87 7.46 11.74 13.50
C LEU A 87 7.83 11.04 12.20
N VAL A 88 8.01 11.80 11.13
CA VAL A 88 8.39 11.25 9.82
C VAL A 88 9.75 10.54 9.92
N ASP A 89 10.69 11.08 10.68
CA ASP A 89 11.99 10.44 10.94
C ASP A 89 11.86 9.10 11.65
N LYS A 90 10.97 9.00 12.64
CA LYS A 90 10.69 7.76 13.36
C LYS A 90 10.03 6.73 12.44
N ILE A 91 9.01 7.14 11.70
CA ILE A 91 8.30 6.28 10.74
C ILE A 91 9.28 5.78 9.67
N MET A 92 10.12 6.66 9.13
CA MET A 92 11.14 6.27 8.15
C MET A 92 12.04 5.19 8.72
N LYS A 93 12.61 5.43 9.91
CA LYS A 93 13.52 4.50 10.57
C LYS A 93 12.87 3.17 10.94
N ASP A 94 11.59 3.17 11.29
CA ASP A 94 10.88 1.95 11.68
C ASP A 94 10.51 1.07 10.46
N LEU A 95 10.44 1.66 9.26
CA LEU A 95 10.05 0.98 8.02
C LEU A 95 11.25 0.64 7.12
N ASP A 96 12.24 1.52 7.07
CA ASP A 96 13.49 1.39 6.32
C ASP A 96 14.32 0.25 6.94
N SER A 97 14.11 -0.95 6.44
CA SER A 97 14.69 -2.17 6.99
C SER A 97 16.08 -2.45 6.42
N ASN A 98 16.41 -1.79 5.30
CA ASN A 98 17.67 -1.94 4.60
C ASN A 98 18.66 -0.79 4.91
N ASP A 99 18.23 0.21 5.71
CA ASP A 99 18.96 1.40 6.14
C ASP A 99 19.45 2.29 4.96
N ASP A 100 18.71 2.33 3.85
CA ASP A 100 19.06 3.12 2.66
C ASP A 100 18.49 4.55 2.67
N ASN A 101 17.72 4.91 3.69
CA ASN A 101 17.01 6.18 3.86
C ASN A 101 15.97 6.47 2.77
N GLU A 102 15.48 5.44 2.11
CA GLU A 102 14.36 5.42 1.18
C GLU A 102 13.40 4.29 1.58
N LEU A 103 12.16 4.29 1.06
CA LEU A 103 11.23 3.18 1.28
C LEU A 103 10.84 2.56 -0.06
N ASP A 104 11.12 1.27 -0.21
CA ASP A 104 10.62 0.51 -1.34
C ASP A 104 9.13 0.16 -1.19
N PHE A 105 8.54 -0.42 -2.24
CA PHE A 105 7.12 -0.78 -2.22
C PHE A 105 6.76 -1.79 -1.12
N ASN A 106 7.65 -2.73 -0.79
CA ASN A 106 7.39 -3.71 0.27
C ASN A 106 7.35 -3.03 1.64
N GLU A 107 8.31 -2.13 1.91
CA GLU A 107 8.38 -1.36 3.16
C GLU A 107 7.17 -0.44 3.31
N PHE A 108 6.74 0.19 2.22
CA PHE A 108 5.49 0.96 2.19
C PHE A 108 4.25 0.10 2.49
N VAL A 109 4.13 -1.09 1.91
CA VAL A 109 2.98 -1.97 2.18
C VAL A 109 2.95 -2.45 3.63
N ILE A 110 4.10 -2.60 4.29
CA ILE A 110 4.17 -2.93 5.72
C ILE A 110 3.54 -1.81 6.56
N LEU A 111 3.80 -0.53 6.25
CA LEU A 111 3.14 0.60 6.91
C LEU A 111 1.62 0.52 6.77
N VAL A 112 1.13 0.34 5.54
CA VAL A 112 -0.32 0.27 5.25
C VAL A 112 -0.96 -0.91 5.98
N ALA A 113 -0.29 -2.06 5.99
CA ALA A 113 -0.76 -3.24 6.72
C ALA A 113 -0.83 -2.97 8.24
N ALA A 114 0.21 -2.35 8.82
CA ALA A 114 0.24 -1.99 10.23
C ALA A 114 -0.89 -1.02 10.61
N LEU A 115 -1.14 0.01 9.80
CA LEU A 115 -2.26 0.93 9.98
C LEU A 115 -3.61 0.22 9.84
N THR A 116 -3.75 -0.68 8.87
CA THR A 116 -4.98 -1.46 8.66
C THR A 116 -5.28 -2.34 9.87
N VAL A 117 -4.27 -3.01 10.43
CA VAL A 117 -4.41 -3.82 11.66
C VAL A 117 -4.78 -2.93 12.85
N ALA A 118 -4.11 -1.79 13.04
CA ALA A 118 -4.43 -0.85 14.12
C ALA A 118 -5.87 -0.30 14.01
N CYS A 119 -6.33 -0.04 12.78
CA CYS A 119 -7.73 0.34 12.53
C CYS A 119 -8.68 -0.82 12.88
N ASN A 120 -8.37 -2.05 12.46
CA ASN A 120 -9.19 -3.22 12.75
C ASN A 120 -9.34 -3.44 14.26
N ASP A 121 -8.25 -3.36 15.02
CA ASP A 121 -8.27 -3.50 16.49
C ASP A 121 -9.18 -2.42 17.13
N PHE A 122 -9.10 -1.18 16.66
CA PHE A 122 -9.99 -0.10 17.10
C PHE A 122 -11.46 -0.41 16.79
N PHE A 123 -11.77 -0.88 15.57
CA PHE A 123 -13.13 -1.25 15.20
C PHE A 123 -13.67 -2.41 16.06
N GLU A 124 -12.86 -3.44 16.30
CA GLU A 124 -13.22 -4.56 17.17
C GLU A 124 -13.46 -4.14 18.62
N GLU A 125 -12.70 -3.17 19.13
CA GLU A 125 -12.91 -2.60 20.47
C GLU A 125 -14.18 -1.75 20.57
N GLN A 126 -14.53 -0.99 19.54
CA GLN A 126 -15.78 -0.22 19.49
C GLN A 126 -17.00 -1.15 19.44
N LEU A 127 -16.93 -2.23 18.65
CA LEU A 127 -17.98 -3.25 18.57
C LEU A 127 -18.21 -3.96 19.91
N LYS A 128 -17.15 -4.14 20.72
CA LYS A 128 -17.27 -4.68 22.09
C LYS A 128 -17.89 -3.69 23.08
N LYS A 129 -17.80 -2.38 22.84
CA LYS A 129 -18.38 -1.34 23.72
C LYS A 129 -19.85 -1.05 23.43
N GLU A 130 -20.34 -1.37 22.23
CA GLU A 130 -21.77 -1.21 21.87
C GLU A 130 -22.67 -2.40 22.25
N GLY A 131 -22.14 -3.40 22.96
CA GLY A 131 -22.94 -4.40 23.65
C GLY A 131 -23.21 -5.67 22.85
N PHE A 132 -22.39 -6.68 23.10
CA PHE A 132 -22.81 -8.07 23.27
C PHE A 132 -22.04 -8.67 24.46
#